data_AF-X1PHL8-F1
#
_entry.id   AF-X1PHL8-F1
#
_cell.length_a   1.000
_cell.length_b   1.000
_cell.length_c   1.000
_cell.angle_alpha   90.00
_cell.angle_beta   90.00
_cell.angle_gamma   90.00
#
_symmetry.space_group_name_H-M   'P 1'
#
loop_
_entity.id
_entity.type
_entity.pdbx_description
1 polymer ?
#
loop_
_entity_poly.entity_id
_entity_poly.type
_entity_poly.pdbx_seq_one_letter_code
_entity_poly.pdbx_strand_id
1 'polypeptide(L)'
;IVGIAGVGDAKKLGSIGLKTIIYFEVVTTIAIVVGLVLANLFHPGAGIDMSTLGTVDISKYQATAAEVQHEHAFIETLLNLIPSNIFAALMRGEMLPIIFFSVMFGLGLSSLQAELRDPLVRTFQAVSETMFKVTHMIMNYAPIGVFALIAVTVANFGFSSLLPLAKLVLLVYFAIAFFAFMVLGLVARVFGFSVIKIMRIMKDELILAYSTSSSETVLPRVIEKMEKYGAPKSICSFVVPTGYSFNLDGSTLYQ
;
A
#
# COMPACT_ATOMS: atom_id res chain seq x y z
N ILE A 1 -6.70 -8.86 -13.53
CA ILE A 1 -7.22 -9.74 -14.61
C ILE A 1 -6.21 -9.91 -15.75
N VAL A 2 -5.89 -8.87 -16.53
CA VAL A 2 -5.00 -9.00 -17.73
C VAL A 2 -3.65 -9.64 -17.41
N GLY A 3 -2.99 -9.17 -16.34
CA GLY A 3 -1.71 -9.73 -15.92
C GLY A 3 -1.75 -11.21 -15.56
N ILE A 4 -2.90 -11.74 -15.14
CA ILE A 4 -3.07 -13.14 -14.72
C ILE A 4 -3.45 -14.01 -15.92
N ALA A 5 -4.38 -13.52 -16.75
CA ALA A 5 -4.78 -14.21 -17.97
C ALA A 5 -3.61 -14.42 -18.96
N GLY A 6 -2.61 -13.53 -18.94
CA GLY A 6 -1.40 -13.63 -19.76
C GLY A 6 -0.34 -14.64 -19.27
N VAL A 7 -0.38 -15.09 -18.01
CA VAL A 7 0.63 -16.01 -17.45
C VAL A 7 0.30 -17.47 -17.75
N GLY A 8 -0.99 -17.83 -17.86
CA GLY A 8 -1.46 -19.17 -18.22
C GLY A 8 -1.10 -20.30 -17.25
N ASP A 9 -0.44 -20.00 -16.12
CA ASP A 9 0.08 -21.00 -15.19
C ASP A 9 -0.27 -20.66 -13.74
N ALA A 10 -1.30 -21.33 -13.22
CA ALA A 10 -1.77 -21.19 -11.85
C ALA A 10 -0.70 -21.53 -10.80
N LYS A 11 0.21 -22.48 -11.10
CA LYS A 11 1.28 -22.86 -10.17
C LYS A 11 2.29 -21.73 -10.01
N LYS A 12 2.67 -21.08 -11.11
CA LYS A 12 3.53 -19.89 -11.05
C LYS A 12 2.88 -18.77 -10.24
N LEU A 13 1.59 -18.50 -10.46
CA LEU A 13 0.87 -17.47 -9.72
C LEU A 13 0.82 -17.76 -8.21
N GLY A 14 0.51 -19.00 -7.82
CA GLY A 14 0.53 -19.41 -6.41
C GLY A 14 1.92 -19.25 -5.77
N SER A 15 2.99 -19.59 -6.50
CA SER A 15 4.36 -19.40 -6.01
C SER A 15 4.75 -17.93 -5.84
N ILE A 16 4.28 -17.06 -6.74
CA ILE A 16 4.49 -15.60 -6.63
C ILE A 16 3.72 -15.06 -5.43
N GLY A 17 2.44 -15.44 -5.29
CA GLY A 17 1.60 -15.05 -4.16
C GLY A 17 2.21 -15.43 -2.82
N LEU A 18 2.64 -16.68 -2.66
CA LEU A 18 3.25 -17.14 -1.42
C LEU A 18 4.55 -16.38 -1.09
N LYS A 19 5.43 -16.18 -2.09
CA LYS A 19 6.66 -15.39 -1.90
C LYS A 19 6.36 -13.96 -1.50
N THR A 20 5.34 -13.35 -2.08
CA THR A 20 4.89 -12.00 -1.77
C THR A 20 4.37 -11.88 -0.35
N ILE A 21 3.49 -12.79 0.09
CA ILE A 21 2.98 -12.77 1.47
C ILE A 21 4.09 -13.01 2.49
N ILE A 22 4.97 -13.99 2.26
CA ILE A 22 6.12 -14.23 3.15
C ILE A 22 7.01 -12.98 3.23
N TYR A 23 7.27 -12.35 2.08
CA TYR A 23 8.05 -11.11 2.04
C TYR A 23 7.38 -9.99 2.84
N PHE A 24 6.08 -9.76 2.66
CA PHE A 24 5.34 -8.75 3.41
C PHE A 24 5.37 -9.04 4.91
N GLU A 25 5.09 -10.26 5.33
CA GLU A 25 5.08 -10.63 6.75
C GLU A 25 6.46 -10.40 7.41
N VAL A 26 7.54 -10.82 6.75
CA VAL A 26 8.90 -10.64 7.26
C VAL A 26 9.26 -9.15 7.37
N VAL A 27 8.95 -8.36 6.34
CA VAL A 27 9.30 -6.94 6.31
C VAL A 27 8.44 -6.15 7.32
N THR A 28 7.14 -6.43 7.41
CA THR A 28 6.25 -5.84 8.42
C THR A 28 6.71 -6.20 9.83
N THR A 29 7.11 -7.46 10.08
CA THR A 29 7.66 -7.88 11.38
C THR A 29 8.92 -7.10 11.74
N ILE A 30 9.82 -6.88 10.77
CA ILE A 30 11.00 -6.03 10.98
C ILE A 30 10.59 -4.59 11.29
N ALA A 31 9.57 -4.05 10.61
CA ALA A 31 9.01 -2.73 10.91
C ALA A 31 8.49 -2.62 12.35
N ILE A 32 7.73 -3.62 12.82
CA ILE A 32 7.24 -3.69 14.21
C ILE A 32 8.42 -3.65 15.19
N VAL A 33 9.43 -4.50 14.98
CA VAL A 33 10.60 -4.57 15.87
C VAL A 33 11.36 -3.24 15.87
N VAL A 34 11.55 -2.61 14.71
CA VAL A 34 12.20 -1.30 14.60
C VAL A 34 11.39 -0.22 15.33
N GLY A 35 10.08 -0.17 15.13
CA GLY A 35 9.19 0.77 15.80
C GLY A 35 9.25 0.63 17.33
N LEU A 36 9.11 -0.60 17.83
CA LEU A 36 9.18 -0.91 19.26
C LEU A 36 10.54 -0.57 19.87
N VAL A 37 11.65 -0.87 19.18
CA VAL A 37 13.00 -0.54 19.66
C VAL A 37 13.19 0.97 19.75
N LEU A 38 12.76 1.71 18.72
CA LEU A 38 12.88 3.18 18.71
C LEU A 38 11.98 3.82 19.78
N ALA A 39 10.74 3.35 19.93
CA ALA A 39 9.83 3.83 20.97
C ALA A 39 10.38 3.59 22.38
N ASN A 40 10.87 2.39 22.66
CA ASN A 40 11.45 2.02 23.96
C ASN A 40 12.82 2.65 24.23
N LEU A 41 13.56 3.08 23.20
CA LEU A 41 14.83 3.77 23.40
C LEU A 41 14.63 5.26 23.69
N PHE A 42 13.80 5.92 22.87
CA PHE A 42 13.66 7.37 22.88
C PHE A 42 12.54 7.88 23.79
N HIS A 43 11.59 7.03 24.19
CA HIS A 43 10.45 7.37 25.05
C HIS A 43 9.80 8.71 24.65
N PRO A 44 9.25 8.82 23.42
CA PRO A 44 8.80 10.11 22.87
C PRO A 44 7.70 10.80 23.69
N GLY A 45 6.98 10.05 24.53
CA GLY A 45 5.96 10.56 25.45
C GLY A 45 6.47 11.07 26.81
N ALA A 46 7.76 10.92 27.12
CA ALA A 46 8.31 11.33 28.41
C ALA A 46 8.26 12.87 28.57
N GLY A 47 7.58 13.32 29.63
CA GLY A 47 7.40 14.74 29.96
C GLY A 47 6.20 15.41 29.29
N ILE A 48 5.32 14.65 28.64
CA ILE A 48 4.03 15.14 28.14
C ILE A 48 2.98 14.98 29.24
N ASP A 49 2.35 16.08 29.63
CA ASP A 49 1.19 16.06 30.53
C ASP A 49 -0.06 15.62 29.75
N MET A 50 -0.47 14.38 29.95
CA MET A 50 -1.64 13.77 29.31
C MET A 50 -2.95 14.49 29.62
N SER A 51 -3.01 15.34 30.65
CA SER A 51 -4.19 16.15 30.98
C SER A 51 -4.36 17.40 30.09
N THR A 52 -3.30 17.80 29.37
CA THR A 52 -3.28 19.00 28.50
C THR A 52 -3.45 18.68 27.02
N LEU A 53 -3.31 17.41 26.65
CA LEU A 53 -3.60 16.93 25.30
C LEU A 53 -5.11 16.73 25.17
N GLY A 54 -5.72 17.37 24.18
CA GLY A 54 -7.08 17.01 23.77
C GLY A 54 -7.12 15.50 23.51
N THR A 55 -8.08 14.80 24.12
CA THR A 55 -8.21 13.35 24.01
C THR A 55 -8.30 12.98 22.53
N VAL A 56 -7.18 12.55 21.94
CA VAL A 56 -7.20 11.92 20.63
C VAL A 56 -7.99 10.65 20.82
N ASP A 57 -9.10 10.54 20.10
CA ASP A 57 -9.98 9.40 20.19
C ASP A 57 -9.25 8.14 19.69
N ILE A 58 -8.63 7.43 20.65
CA ILE A 58 -7.95 6.16 20.41
C ILE A 58 -8.93 4.98 20.33
N SER A 59 -10.25 5.23 20.45
CA SER A 59 -11.27 4.17 20.40
C SER A 59 -11.20 3.36 19.12
N LYS A 60 -10.82 3.97 17.98
CA LYS A 60 -10.60 3.26 16.72
C LYS A 60 -9.49 2.21 16.82
N TYR A 61 -8.38 2.53 17.46
CA TYR A 61 -7.26 1.60 17.62
C TYR A 61 -7.57 0.51 18.66
N GLN A 62 -8.28 0.88 19.74
CA GLN A 62 -8.75 -0.09 20.74
C GLN A 62 -9.80 -1.05 20.16
N ALA A 63 -10.70 -0.55 19.31
CA ALA A 63 -11.68 -1.37 18.59
C ALA A 63 -11.00 -2.36 17.65
N THR A 64 -10.01 -1.93 16.87
CA THR A 64 -9.21 -2.83 16.02
C THR A 64 -8.47 -3.89 16.85
N ALA A 65 -7.88 -3.51 17.99
CA ALA A 65 -7.22 -4.47 18.89
C ALA A 65 -8.21 -5.47 19.50
N ALA A 66 -9.44 -5.05 19.80
CA ALA A 66 -10.50 -5.92 20.32
C ALA A 66 -11.07 -6.86 19.24
N GLU A 67 -11.19 -6.41 17.99
CA GLU A 67 -11.61 -7.24 16.85
C GLU A 67 -10.65 -8.42 16.61
N VAL A 68 -9.34 -8.21 16.81
CA VAL A 68 -8.31 -9.26 16.66
C VAL A 68 -8.32 -10.29 17.80
N GLN A 69 -8.91 -9.96 18.96
CA GLN A 69 -9.00 -10.88 20.11
C GLN A 69 -10.11 -11.94 19.97
N HIS A 70 -10.96 -11.86 18.95
CA HIS A 70 -11.97 -12.88 18.70
C HIS A 70 -11.35 -14.15 18.10
N GLU A 71 -11.70 -15.33 18.65
CA GLU A 71 -11.22 -16.66 18.22
C GLU A 71 -11.46 -16.98 16.72
N HIS A 72 -12.23 -16.16 16.00
CA HIS A 72 -12.56 -16.35 14.60
C HIS A 72 -12.13 -15.21 13.66
N ALA A 73 -11.43 -14.18 14.15
CA ALA A 73 -11.05 -13.02 13.34
C ALA A 73 -10.29 -13.40 12.05
N PHE A 74 -9.41 -14.42 12.13
CA PHE A 74 -8.68 -14.92 10.98
C PHE A 74 -9.57 -15.64 9.95
N ILE A 75 -10.50 -16.49 10.43
CA ILE A 75 -11.44 -17.22 9.56
C ILE A 75 -12.42 -16.24 8.91
N GLU A 76 -12.91 -15.26 9.67
CA GLU A 76 -13.79 -14.22 9.17
C GLU A 76 -13.10 -13.34 8.12
N THR A 77 -11.83 -12.98 8.33
CA THR A 77 -11.02 -12.28 7.32
C THR A 77 -10.87 -13.10 6.04
N LEU A 78 -10.68 -14.43 6.16
CA LEU A 78 -10.64 -15.36 5.03
C LEU A 78 -11.98 -15.50 4.29
N LEU A 79 -13.10 -15.43 5.02
CA LEU A 79 -14.43 -15.44 4.42
C LEU A 79 -14.74 -14.11 3.72
N ASN A 80 -14.36 -12.99 4.34
CA ASN A 80 -14.54 -11.64 3.80
C ASN A 80 -13.70 -11.38 2.53
N LEU A 81 -12.65 -12.17 2.30
CA LEU A 81 -11.89 -12.19 1.05
C LEU A 81 -12.75 -12.61 -0.16
N ILE A 82 -13.79 -13.41 0.03
CA ILE A 82 -14.68 -13.87 -1.04
C ILE A 82 -15.85 -12.88 -1.12
N PRO A 83 -15.92 -12.01 -2.16
CA PRO A 83 -17.01 -11.07 -2.26
C PRO A 83 -18.33 -11.80 -2.51
N SER A 84 -19.34 -11.55 -1.68
CA SER A 84 -20.71 -12.00 -1.93
C SER A 84 -21.30 -11.35 -3.20
N ASN A 85 -20.86 -10.12 -3.51
CA ASN A 85 -21.18 -9.42 -4.75
C ASN A 85 -20.00 -8.54 -5.18
N ILE A 86 -19.41 -8.85 -6.35
CA ILE A 86 -18.26 -8.11 -6.89
C ILE A 86 -18.57 -6.64 -7.21
N PHE A 87 -19.79 -6.34 -7.66
CA PHE A 87 -20.17 -4.96 -7.95
C PHE A 87 -20.28 -4.13 -6.67
N ALA A 88 -20.77 -4.73 -5.59
CA ALA A 88 -20.77 -4.08 -4.28
C ALA A 88 -19.34 -3.81 -3.79
N ALA A 89 -18.44 -4.79 -3.89
CA ALA A 89 -17.04 -4.63 -3.51
C ALA A 89 -16.35 -3.52 -4.34
N LEU A 90 -16.60 -3.46 -5.65
CA LEU A 90 -16.09 -2.42 -6.54
C LEU A 90 -16.61 -1.02 -6.15
N MET A 91 -17.89 -0.89 -5.84
CA MET A 91 -18.48 0.39 -5.41
C MET A 91 -17.96 0.85 -4.05
N ARG A 92 -17.70 -0.08 -3.14
CA ARG A 92 -17.20 0.20 -1.79
C ARG A 92 -15.68 0.35 -1.71
N GLY A 93 -14.96 0.12 -2.81
CA GLY A 93 -13.50 0.20 -2.84
C GLY A 93 -12.80 -0.90 -2.03
N GLU A 94 -13.44 -2.06 -1.87
CA GLU A 94 -12.89 -3.18 -1.10
C GLU A 94 -11.78 -3.86 -1.92
N MET A 95 -10.54 -3.39 -1.79
CA MET A 95 -9.40 -3.85 -2.60
C MET A 95 -9.16 -5.35 -2.48
N LEU A 96 -9.25 -5.91 -1.27
CA LEU A 96 -8.90 -7.31 -1.03
C LEU A 96 -9.86 -8.29 -1.76
N PRO A 97 -11.20 -8.16 -1.64
CA PRO A 97 -12.13 -8.93 -2.45
C PRO A 97 -11.99 -8.69 -3.96
N ILE A 98 -11.73 -7.45 -4.39
CA ILE A 98 -11.52 -7.12 -5.82
C ILE A 98 -10.30 -7.86 -6.38
N ILE A 99 -9.19 -7.94 -5.61
CA ILE A 99 -7.98 -8.68 -5.98
C ILE A 99 -8.29 -10.18 -6.04
N PHE A 100 -8.96 -10.74 -5.02
CA PHE A 100 -9.33 -12.15 -4.98
C PHE A 100 -10.16 -12.55 -6.21
N PHE A 101 -11.23 -11.79 -6.49
CA PHE A 101 -12.03 -11.98 -7.68
C PHE A 101 -11.20 -11.85 -8.96
N SER A 102 -10.36 -10.81 -9.08
CA SER A 102 -9.52 -10.57 -10.24
C SER A 102 -8.56 -11.72 -10.55
N VAL A 103 -8.10 -12.42 -9.50
CA VAL A 103 -7.27 -13.63 -9.61
C VAL A 103 -8.09 -14.81 -10.09
N MET A 104 -9.19 -15.13 -9.42
CA MET A 104 -10.07 -16.25 -9.80
C MET A 104 -10.61 -16.08 -11.23
N PHE A 105 -11.09 -14.88 -11.56
CA PHE A 105 -11.58 -14.54 -12.88
C PHE A 105 -10.48 -14.61 -13.94
N GLY A 106 -9.29 -14.09 -13.63
CA GLY A 106 -8.13 -14.17 -14.52
C GLY A 106 -7.69 -15.61 -14.81
N LEU A 107 -7.71 -16.48 -13.79
CA LEU A 107 -7.41 -17.90 -13.94
C LEU A 107 -8.48 -18.62 -14.78
N GLY A 108 -9.76 -18.39 -14.49
CA GLY A 108 -10.85 -18.94 -15.29
C GLY A 108 -10.75 -18.50 -16.76
N LEU A 109 -10.50 -17.21 -17.00
CA LEU A 109 -10.29 -16.67 -18.36
C LEU A 109 -9.09 -17.31 -19.06
N SER A 110 -8.01 -17.61 -18.34
CA SER A 110 -6.81 -18.27 -18.90
C SER A 110 -7.06 -19.71 -19.35
N SER A 111 -8.04 -20.39 -18.76
CA SER A 111 -8.42 -21.77 -19.13
C SER A 111 -9.31 -21.85 -20.37
N LEU A 112 -9.82 -20.72 -20.87
CA LEU A 112 -10.65 -20.68 -22.08
C LEU A 112 -9.78 -20.76 -23.35
N GLN A 113 -10.40 -21.23 -24.44
CA GLN A 113 -9.81 -21.19 -25.78
C GLN A 113 -9.55 -19.74 -26.20
N ALA A 114 -8.51 -19.53 -27.01
CA ALA A 114 -8.03 -18.20 -27.39
C ALA A 114 -9.13 -17.33 -28.03
N GLU A 115 -10.02 -17.91 -28.84
CA GLU A 115 -11.12 -17.21 -29.49
C GLU A 115 -12.09 -16.55 -28.50
N LEU A 116 -12.36 -17.19 -27.36
CA LEU A 116 -13.23 -16.65 -26.31
C LEU A 116 -12.47 -15.76 -25.33
N ARG A 117 -11.20 -16.10 -25.07
CA ARG A 117 -10.35 -15.39 -24.12
C ARG A 117 -9.90 -14.03 -24.65
N ASP A 118 -9.35 -13.99 -25.86
CA ASP A 118 -8.60 -12.85 -26.37
C ASP A 118 -9.44 -11.57 -26.55
N PRO A 119 -10.71 -11.62 -27.01
CA PRO A 119 -11.55 -10.44 -27.07
C PRO A 119 -11.73 -9.78 -25.70
N LEU A 120 -11.96 -10.61 -24.66
CA LEU A 120 -12.19 -10.10 -23.32
C LEU A 120 -10.90 -9.57 -22.68
N VAL A 121 -9.77 -10.27 -22.87
CA VAL A 121 -8.46 -9.79 -22.43
C VAL A 121 -8.10 -8.45 -23.08
N ARG A 122 -8.35 -8.29 -24.39
CA ARG A 122 -8.13 -7.03 -25.12
C ARG A 122 -8.99 -5.90 -24.59
N THR A 123 -10.26 -6.16 -24.27
CA THR A 123 -11.14 -5.17 -23.63
C THR A 123 -10.57 -4.72 -22.28
N PHE A 124 -10.20 -5.64 -21.40
CA PHE A 124 -9.61 -5.27 -20.10
C PHE A 124 -8.24 -4.58 -20.25
N GLN A 125 -7.45 -4.94 -21.26
CA GLN A 125 -6.20 -4.25 -21.58
C GLN A 125 -6.47 -2.80 -22.00
N ALA A 126 -7.44 -2.56 -22.88
CA ALA A 126 -7.84 -1.23 -23.29
C ALA A 126 -8.36 -0.39 -22.11
N VAL A 127 -9.13 -0.99 -21.20
CA VAL A 127 -9.55 -0.34 -19.95
C VAL A 127 -8.34 0.05 -19.10
N SER A 128 -7.40 -0.88 -18.87
CA SER A 128 -6.17 -0.61 -18.09
C SER A 128 -5.34 0.52 -18.68
N GLU A 129 -5.12 0.52 -20.00
CA GLU A 129 -4.37 1.59 -20.69
C GLU A 129 -5.10 2.93 -20.62
N THR A 130 -6.43 2.91 -20.73
CA THR A 130 -7.25 4.10 -20.57
C THR A 130 -7.11 4.66 -19.16
N MET A 131 -7.13 3.80 -18.13
CA MET A 131 -6.91 4.24 -16.74
C MET A 131 -5.54 4.87 -16.55
N PHE A 132 -4.46 4.29 -17.11
CA PHE A 132 -3.14 4.91 -17.06
C PHE A 132 -3.11 6.29 -17.74
N LYS A 133 -3.78 6.45 -18.88
CA LYS A 133 -3.91 7.76 -19.54
C LYS A 133 -4.68 8.77 -18.69
N VAL A 134 -5.79 8.37 -18.08
CA VAL A 134 -6.57 9.21 -17.17
C VAL A 134 -5.72 9.63 -15.98
N THR A 135 -4.99 8.69 -15.36
CA THR A 135 -4.07 9.01 -14.28
C THR A 135 -3.02 10.04 -14.72
N HIS A 136 -2.45 9.91 -15.91
CA HIS A 136 -1.51 10.89 -16.45
C HIS A 136 -2.13 12.29 -16.61
N MET A 137 -3.38 12.38 -17.08
CA MET A 137 -4.10 13.65 -17.18
C MET A 137 -4.25 14.32 -15.80
N ILE A 138 -4.64 13.55 -14.78
CA ILE A 138 -4.79 14.06 -13.42
C ILE A 138 -3.45 14.54 -12.86
N MET A 139 -2.36 13.83 -13.15
CA MET A 139 -1.03 14.19 -12.66
C MET A 139 -0.51 15.53 -13.17
N ASN A 140 -0.95 15.99 -14.33
CA ASN A 140 -0.59 17.32 -14.81
C ASN A 140 -1.12 18.43 -13.88
N TYR A 141 -2.21 18.17 -13.16
CA TYR A 141 -2.80 19.07 -12.17
C TYR A 141 -2.35 18.78 -10.73
N ALA A 142 -1.63 17.67 -10.50
CA ALA A 142 -1.17 17.28 -9.17
C ALA A 142 -0.34 18.34 -8.44
N PRO A 143 0.53 19.15 -9.09
CA PRO A 143 1.28 20.20 -8.38
C PRO A 143 0.36 21.21 -7.67
N ILE A 144 -0.78 21.54 -8.28
CA ILE A 144 -1.77 22.47 -7.72
C ILE A 144 -2.47 21.80 -6.52
N GLY A 145 -2.87 20.54 -6.67
CA GLY A 145 -3.50 19.76 -5.59
C GLY A 145 -2.56 19.58 -4.39
N VAL A 146 -1.31 19.20 -4.62
CA VAL A 146 -0.26 19.05 -3.60
C VAL A 146 -0.06 20.36 -2.85
N PHE A 147 0.05 21.49 -3.56
CA PHE A 147 0.17 22.81 -2.93
C PHE A 147 -1.02 23.12 -2.02
N ALA A 148 -2.26 22.90 -2.52
CA ALA A 148 -3.46 23.14 -1.74
C ALA A 148 -3.55 22.24 -0.50
N LEU A 149 -3.22 20.95 -0.63
CA LEU A 149 -3.26 19.99 0.48
C LEU A 149 -2.24 20.35 1.56
N ILE A 150 -1.00 20.66 1.19
CA ILE A 150 0.04 21.09 2.14
C ILE A 150 -0.39 22.40 2.84
N ALA A 151 -0.97 23.34 2.10
CA ALA A 151 -1.45 24.60 2.67
C ALA A 151 -2.55 24.37 3.73
N VAL A 152 -3.52 23.49 3.44
CA VAL A 152 -4.59 23.12 4.39
C VAL A 152 -4.02 22.45 5.63
N THR A 153 -3.08 21.51 5.48
CA THR A 153 -2.41 20.87 6.62
C THR A 153 -1.72 21.89 7.51
N VAL A 154 -0.95 22.81 6.94
CA VAL A 154 -0.25 23.87 7.70
C VAL A 154 -1.25 24.82 8.38
N ALA A 155 -2.33 25.19 7.71
CA ALA A 155 -3.35 26.11 8.24
C ALA A 155 -4.16 25.51 9.40
N ASN A 156 -4.53 24.22 9.31
CA ASN A 156 -5.35 23.56 10.33
C ASN A 156 -4.58 23.22 11.59
N PHE A 157 -3.37 22.69 11.46
CA PHE A 157 -2.60 22.24 12.61
C PHE A 157 -1.82 23.39 13.27
N GLY A 158 -1.36 24.38 12.50
CA GLY A 158 -0.59 25.52 13.05
C GLY A 158 0.74 25.11 13.70
N PHE A 159 1.65 26.07 13.89
CA PHE A 159 2.97 25.78 14.47
C PHE A 159 2.94 25.46 15.98
N SER A 160 1.89 25.87 16.70
CA SER A 160 1.80 25.76 18.16
C SER A 160 1.36 24.38 18.65
N SER A 161 0.55 23.64 17.88
CA SER A 161 0.13 22.27 18.23
C SER A 161 1.22 21.21 17.94
N LEU A 162 2.17 21.55 17.07
CA LEU A 162 3.28 20.68 16.67
C LEU A 162 4.35 20.56 17.76
N LEU A 163 4.54 21.58 18.60
CA LEU A 163 5.63 21.64 19.59
C LEU A 163 5.57 20.51 20.64
N PRO A 164 4.42 20.21 21.28
CA PRO A 164 4.33 19.11 22.25
C PRO A 164 4.52 17.72 21.62
N LEU A 165 4.15 17.55 20.35
CA LEU A 165 4.26 16.29 19.61
C LEU A 165 5.55 16.20 18.76
N ALA A 166 6.38 17.25 18.74
CA ALA A 166 7.54 17.33 17.87
C ALA A 166 8.52 16.17 18.08
N LYS A 167 8.70 15.73 19.34
CA LYS A 167 9.54 14.56 19.65
C LYS A 167 9.02 13.29 18.96
N LEU A 168 7.71 13.05 19.02
CA LEU A 168 7.08 11.91 18.39
C LEU A 168 7.18 12.02 16.86
N VAL A 169 6.85 13.19 16.30
CA VAL A 169 6.93 13.43 14.86
C VAL A 169 8.35 13.19 14.35
N LEU A 170 9.35 13.81 14.97
CA LEU A 170 10.76 13.63 14.58
C LEU A 170 11.21 12.17 14.65
N LEU A 171 10.78 11.45 15.70
CA LEU A 171 11.10 10.03 15.85
C LEU A 171 10.47 9.18 14.74
N VAL A 172 9.21 9.46 14.38
CA VAL A 172 8.52 8.76 13.28
C VAL A 172 9.21 9.03 11.94
N TYR A 173 9.56 10.28 11.64
CA TYR A 173 10.30 10.59 10.41
C TYR A 173 11.68 9.92 10.39
N PHE A 174 12.37 9.87 11.54
CA PHE A 174 13.62 9.14 11.66
C PHE A 174 13.42 7.63 11.43
N ALA A 175 12.39 7.03 12.03
CA ALA A 175 12.06 5.62 11.88
C ALA A 175 11.75 5.26 10.42
N ILE A 176 10.93 6.07 9.74
CA ILE A 176 10.59 5.89 8.31
C ILE A 176 11.86 6.02 7.45
N ALA A 177 12.70 7.02 7.69
CA ALA A 177 13.95 7.18 6.95
C ALA A 177 14.90 6.01 7.19
N PHE A 178 15.11 5.61 8.45
CA PHE A 178 15.92 4.45 8.81
C PHE A 178 15.40 3.19 8.13
N PHE A 179 14.10 2.93 8.18
CA PHE A 179 13.50 1.77 7.54
C PHE A 179 13.68 1.78 6.02
N ALA A 180 13.41 2.92 5.37
CA ALA A 180 13.56 3.06 3.92
C ALA A 180 15.01 2.89 3.44
N PHE A 181 15.99 3.48 4.14
CA PHE A 181 17.38 3.45 3.71
C PHE A 181 18.17 2.23 4.21
N MET A 182 17.87 1.75 5.41
CA MET A 182 18.59 0.62 6.02
C MET A 182 17.92 -0.70 5.67
N VAL A 183 16.64 -0.88 6.03
CA VAL A 183 15.93 -2.16 5.86
C VAL A 183 15.65 -2.39 4.38
N LEU A 184 14.88 -1.51 3.73
CA LEU A 184 14.60 -1.66 2.30
C LEU A 184 15.88 -1.50 1.47
N GLY A 185 16.83 -0.69 1.91
CA GLY A 185 18.15 -0.55 1.28
C GLY A 185 18.95 -1.86 1.25
N LEU A 186 18.98 -2.57 2.37
CA LEU A 186 19.63 -3.88 2.48
C LEU A 186 18.91 -4.93 1.63
N VAL A 187 17.57 -4.98 1.69
CA VAL A 187 16.75 -5.85 0.84
C VAL A 187 17.08 -5.60 -0.64
N ALA A 188 17.03 -4.35 -1.10
CA ALA A 188 17.34 -4.00 -2.47
C ALA A 188 18.76 -4.44 -2.88
N ARG A 189 19.74 -4.26 -1.99
CA ARG A 189 21.13 -4.67 -2.24
C ARG A 189 21.26 -6.19 -2.39
N VAL A 190 20.54 -6.96 -1.57
CA VAL A 190 20.51 -8.45 -1.67
C VAL A 190 19.95 -8.89 -3.03
N PHE A 191 18.95 -8.19 -3.55
CA PHE A 191 18.35 -8.48 -4.85
C PHE A 191 19.00 -7.74 -6.04
N GLY A 192 20.12 -7.03 -5.81
CA GLY A 192 20.91 -6.42 -6.86
C GLY A 192 20.38 -5.09 -7.43
N PHE A 193 19.49 -4.40 -6.73
CA PHE A 193 19.00 -3.07 -7.12
C PHE A 193 19.23 -2.00 -6.04
N SER A 194 18.95 -0.75 -6.36
CA SER A 194 19.16 0.40 -5.47
C SER A 194 17.83 1.04 -5.08
N VAL A 195 17.56 1.14 -3.78
CA VAL A 195 16.38 1.88 -3.26
C VAL A 195 16.39 3.33 -3.70
N ILE A 196 17.56 3.98 -3.70
CA ILE A 196 17.69 5.39 -4.11
C ILE A 196 17.24 5.57 -5.57
N LYS A 197 17.55 4.60 -6.44
CA LYS A 197 17.10 4.62 -7.84
C LYS A 197 15.58 4.49 -7.94
N ILE A 198 14.98 3.57 -7.18
CA ILE A 198 13.52 3.37 -7.13
C ILE A 198 12.82 4.62 -6.60
N MET A 199 13.29 5.20 -5.50
CA MET A 199 12.73 6.44 -4.96
C MET A 199 12.82 7.60 -5.96
N ARG A 200 13.92 7.71 -6.73
CA ARG A 200 14.05 8.73 -7.76
C ARG A 200 13.05 8.52 -8.91
N ILE A 201 12.81 7.27 -9.30
CA ILE A 201 11.80 6.92 -10.29
C ILE A 201 10.40 7.27 -9.78
N MET A 202 10.14 7.04 -8.48
CA MET A 202 8.84 7.22 -7.84
C MET A 202 8.65 8.56 -7.13
N LYS A 203 9.50 9.57 -7.40
CA LYS A 203 9.50 10.84 -6.66
C LYS A 203 8.12 11.52 -6.66
N ASP A 204 7.48 11.57 -7.82
CA ASP A 204 6.17 12.25 -7.96
C ASP A 204 5.09 11.53 -7.16
N GLU A 205 5.11 10.20 -7.16
CA GLU A 205 4.16 9.36 -6.41
C GLU A 205 4.41 9.48 -4.91
N LEU A 206 5.66 9.50 -4.45
CA LEU A 206 5.97 9.68 -3.04
C LEU A 206 5.49 11.04 -2.53
N ILE A 207 5.69 12.11 -3.31
CA ILE A 207 5.19 13.45 -2.96
C ILE A 207 3.67 13.47 -2.95
N LEU A 208 3.02 12.90 -3.97
CA LEU A 208 1.56 12.90 -4.04
C LEU A 208 0.95 12.11 -2.89
N ALA A 209 1.43 10.88 -2.64
CA ALA A 209 0.93 10.04 -1.56
C ALA A 209 1.11 10.69 -0.18
N TYR A 210 2.24 11.38 0.03
CA TYR A 210 2.48 12.16 1.24
C TYR A 210 1.46 13.30 1.39
N SER A 211 1.23 14.08 0.33
CA SER A 211 0.32 15.22 0.38
C SER A 211 -1.15 14.84 0.46
N THR A 212 -1.57 13.75 -0.20
CA THR A 212 -2.93 13.23 -0.13
C THR A 212 -3.18 12.36 1.09
N SER A 213 -2.11 11.98 1.81
CA SER A 213 -2.16 10.99 2.90
C SER A 213 -2.83 9.68 2.47
N SER A 214 -2.69 9.30 1.18
CA SER A 214 -3.34 8.12 0.61
C SER A 214 -2.46 7.43 -0.42
N SER A 215 -2.05 6.21 -0.11
CA SER A 215 -1.30 5.33 -1.02
C SER A 215 -2.15 4.85 -2.22
N GLU A 216 -3.48 4.88 -2.11
CA GLU A 216 -4.40 4.47 -3.19
C GLU A 216 -4.30 5.40 -4.40
N THR A 217 -4.12 6.70 -4.14
CA THR A 217 -4.09 7.74 -5.19
C THR A 217 -2.97 7.56 -6.20
N VAL A 218 -1.90 6.87 -5.83
CA VAL A 218 -0.72 6.66 -6.68
C VAL A 218 -0.64 5.25 -7.25
N LEU A 219 -1.49 4.33 -6.80
CA LEU A 219 -1.43 2.90 -7.11
C LEU A 219 -1.31 2.62 -8.63
N PRO A 220 -2.12 3.23 -9.52
CA PRO A 220 -2.00 2.98 -10.96
C PRO A 220 -0.64 3.39 -11.54
N ARG A 221 -0.06 4.51 -11.05
CA ARG A 221 1.27 4.96 -11.52
C ARG A 221 2.39 4.09 -11.01
N VAL A 222 2.29 3.59 -9.78
CA VAL A 222 3.29 2.66 -9.26
C VAL A 222 3.33 1.40 -10.12
N ILE A 223 2.18 0.83 -10.48
CA ILE A 223 2.09 -0.31 -11.40
C ILE A 223 2.75 0.02 -12.74
N GLU A 224 2.37 1.14 -13.36
CA GLU A 224 2.92 1.57 -14.65
C GLU A 224 4.44 1.81 -14.61
N LYS A 225 4.95 2.50 -13.59
CA LYS A 225 6.39 2.80 -13.44
C LYS A 225 7.19 1.54 -13.17
N MET A 226 6.66 0.60 -12.39
CA MET A 226 7.34 -0.68 -12.16
C MET A 226 7.35 -1.56 -13.41
N GLU A 227 6.27 -1.57 -14.20
CA GLU A 227 6.26 -2.20 -15.53
C GLU A 227 7.33 -1.58 -16.45
N LYS A 228 7.39 -0.24 -16.54
CA LYS A 228 8.42 0.47 -17.32
C LYS A 228 9.84 0.26 -16.80
N TYR A 229 10.00 0.04 -15.50
CA TYR A 229 11.29 -0.28 -14.89
C TYR A 229 11.80 -1.68 -15.27
N GLY A 230 10.91 -2.57 -15.74
CA GLY A 230 11.25 -3.90 -16.24
C GLY A 230 10.63 -5.04 -15.45
N ALA A 231 9.80 -4.77 -14.44
CA ALA A 231 9.09 -5.82 -13.74
C ALA A 231 7.93 -6.37 -14.61
N PRO A 232 7.75 -7.70 -14.68
CA PRO A 232 6.68 -8.29 -15.49
C PRO A 232 5.30 -7.77 -15.09
N LYS A 233 4.48 -7.44 -16.08
CA LYS A 233 3.10 -6.95 -15.90
C LYS A 233 2.27 -7.81 -14.94
N SER A 234 2.42 -9.13 -15.03
CA SER A 234 1.74 -10.08 -14.15
C SER A 234 2.12 -9.94 -12.68
N ILE A 235 3.38 -9.62 -12.40
CA ILE A 235 3.91 -9.40 -11.05
C ILE A 235 3.46 -8.02 -10.56
N CYS A 236 3.64 -6.95 -11.36
CA CYS A 236 3.24 -5.59 -10.97
C CYS A 236 1.74 -5.50 -10.67
N SER A 237 0.91 -6.04 -11.56
CA SER A 237 -0.55 -5.99 -11.45
C SER A 237 -1.12 -6.85 -10.30
N PHE A 238 -0.30 -7.68 -9.66
CA PHE A 238 -0.70 -8.52 -8.52
C PHE A 238 -0.03 -8.03 -7.23
N VAL A 239 1.30 -7.99 -7.19
CA VAL A 239 2.08 -7.69 -5.99
C VAL A 239 1.85 -6.28 -5.48
N VAL A 240 1.76 -5.29 -6.37
CA VAL A 240 1.61 -3.88 -5.95
C VAL A 240 0.22 -3.64 -5.32
N PRO A 241 -0.91 -4.05 -5.92
CA PRO A 241 -2.21 -3.99 -5.26
C PRO A 241 -2.30 -4.81 -3.97
N THR A 242 -1.71 -6.00 -3.91
CA THR A 242 -1.71 -6.82 -2.68
C THR A 242 -0.90 -6.14 -1.57
N GLY A 243 0.22 -5.50 -1.92
CA GLY A 243 1.05 -4.75 -0.97
C GLY A 243 0.33 -3.56 -0.36
N TYR A 244 -0.52 -2.87 -1.13
CA TYR A 244 -1.36 -1.79 -0.60
C TYR A 244 -2.22 -2.25 0.59
N SER A 245 -2.73 -3.48 0.57
CA SER A 245 -3.59 -4.00 1.64
C SER A 245 -2.82 -4.72 2.75
N PHE A 246 -1.71 -5.42 2.43
CA PHE A 246 -1.02 -6.30 3.37
C PHE A 246 0.35 -5.80 3.87
N ASN A 247 0.96 -4.81 3.22
CA ASN A 247 2.30 -4.31 3.55
C ASN A 247 2.23 -2.83 3.94
N LEU A 248 1.67 -2.60 5.11
CA LEU A 248 1.39 -1.28 5.66
C LEU A 248 2.49 -0.80 6.63
N ASP A 249 3.76 -1.00 6.24
CA ASP A 249 4.95 -0.79 7.09
C ASP A 249 5.02 0.61 7.71
N GLY A 250 4.65 1.64 6.95
CA GLY A 250 4.69 3.03 7.43
C GLY A 250 3.70 3.29 8.58
N SER A 251 2.49 2.75 8.49
CA SER A 251 1.51 2.79 9.58
C SER A 251 1.94 1.91 10.75
N THR A 252 2.55 0.75 10.48
CA THR A 252 3.08 -0.15 11.52
C THR A 252 4.24 0.49 12.31
N LEU A 253 5.06 1.33 11.67
CA LEU A 253 6.10 2.11 12.36
C LEU A 253 5.54 3.27 13.18
N TYR A 254 4.38 3.80 12.79
CA TYR A 254 3.72 4.91 13.47
C TYR A 254 2.90 4.45 14.69
N GLN A 255 2.26 3.29 14.58
CA GLN A 255 1.49 2.65 15.65
C GLN A 255 2.41 2.11 16.74
#